data_AF-A0A6A4G7F8-F1
#
_entry.id   AF-A0A6A4G7F8-F1
#
_cell.length_a   1.000
_cell.length_b   1.000
_cell.length_c   1.000
_cell.angle_alpha   90.00
_cell.angle_beta   90.00
_cell.angle_gamma   90.00
#
_symmetry.space_group_name_H-M   'P 1'
#
loop_
_entity.id
_entity.type
_entity.pdbx_description
1 polymer ?
#
loop_
_entity_poly.entity_id
_entity_poly.type
_entity_poly.pdbx_seq_one_letter_code
_entity_poly.pdbx_strand_id
1 'polypeptide(L)'
;MDPGVRKFGTVMDTEGLTLSVTDDGYLKRRYDAIDANKSTLANLDNAAKAATKARHPIKLHTKEKVAIAMQNKKAGVFVFKSSDHRRRARLRREINATNLKITNAVKDFHHKFSSWIASNFKTFLLPSFQTSLMVRKYEQQMAVDGTPASSRSTVAGSAVQDGAGRGKMVTCEEEYTSKTCSGCGKLKENLGGSEVYKCVFCGAHMDRDLNGAKNILIKNIEMLF
;
A
#
# COMPACT_ATOMS: atom_id res chain seq x y z
N MET A 1 -1.80 1.24 3.59
CA MET A 1 -0.58 0.45 3.39
C MET A 1 -0.29 -0.23 4.69
N ASP A 2 -0.31 -1.56 4.67
CA ASP A 2 0.07 -2.38 5.81
C ASP A 2 1.52 -2.03 6.18
N PRO A 3 1.84 -1.71 7.45
CA PRO A 3 3.22 -1.62 7.90
C PRO A 3 4.02 -2.93 7.68
N GLY A 4 3.33 -4.02 7.30
CA GLY A 4 3.87 -5.34 7.00
C GLY A 4 4.45 -5.56 5.59
N VAL A 5 4.52 -4.59 4.67
CA VAL A 5 5.24 -4.81 3.40
C VAL A 5 6.75 -4.85 3.66
N ARG A 6 7.23 -6.02 4.10
CA ARG A 6 8.64 -6.30 4.34
C ARG A 6 9.36 -6.72 3.07
N LYS A 7 8.63 -7.17 2.04
CA LYS A 7 9.14 -7.64 0.75
C LYS A 7 8.63 -6.75 -0.37
N PHE A 8 9.55 -6.13 -1.10
CA PHE A 8 9.24 -5.33 -2.28
C PHE A 8 9.03 -6.17 -3.53
N GLY A 9 9.69 -7.33 -3.59
CA GLY A 9 9.55 -8.26 -4.69
C GLY A 9 10.42 -9.50 -4.51
N THR A 10 9.99 -10.58 -5.12
CA THR A 10 10.74 -11.83 -5.25
C THR A 10 10.93 -12.10 -6.73
N VAL A 11 12.17 -12.20 -7.18
CA VAL A 11 12.54 -12.59 -8.54
C VAL A 11 13.12 -13.99 -8.49
N MET A 12 12.72 -14.82 -9.45
CA MET A 12 13.26 -16.16 -9.65
C MET A 12 13.78 -16.25 -11.07
N ASP A 13 15.00 -16.75 -11.23
CA ASP A 13 15.58 -17.07 -12.53
C ASP A 13 15.24 -18.52 -12.95
N THR A 14 15.42 -18.82 -14.22
CA THR A 14 15.23 -20.15 -14.82
C THR A 14 16.19 -21.20 -14.25
N GLU A 15 17.36 -20.78 -13.76
CA GLU A 15 18.33 -21.62 -13.02
C GLU A 15 17.92 -21.89 -11.55
N GLY A 16 16.80 -21.30 -11.10
CA GLY A 16 16.30 -21.46 -9.74
C GLY A 16 16.97 -20.54 -8.72
N LEU A 17 17.81 -19.59 -9.15
CA LEU A 17 18.33 -18.54 -8.29
C LEU A 17 17.18 -17.61 -7.88
N THR A 18 17.15 -17.23 -6.61
CA THR A 18 16.06 -16.42 -6.04
C THR A 18 16.63 -15.16 -5.41
N LEU A 19 16.04 -14.01 -5.76
CA LEU A 19 16.37 -12.71 -5.18
C LEU A 19 15.10 -12.14 -4.54
N SER A 20 15.08 -12.08 -3.21
CA SER A 20 14.05 -11.36 -2.46
C SER A 20 14.58 -10.01 -2.01
N VAL A 21 13.90 -8.93 -2.38
CA VAL A 21 14.26 -7.58 -1.95
C VAL A 21 13.37 -7.15 -0.79
N THR A 22 13.98 -6.78 0.33
CA THR A 22 13.29 -6.38 1.56
C THR A 22 13.69 -4.98 2.03
N ASP A 23 12.81 -4.34 2.81
CA ASP A 23 13.11 -3.07 3.48
C ASP A 23 14.03 -3.31 4.70
N ASP A 24 15.04 -2.45 4.88
CA ASP A 24 15.95 -2.47 6.05
C ASP A 24 15.33 -1.86 7.32
N GLY A 25 13.99 -1.69 7.32
CA GLY A 25 13.21 -1.03 8.35
C GLY A 25 13.06 0.49 8.14
N TYR A 26 13.63 1.08 7.08
CA TYR A 26 13.44 2.50 6.75
C TYR A 26 11.98 2.87 6.58
N LEU A 27 11.21 2.10 5.82
CA LEU A 27 9.79 2.35 5.63
C LEU A 27 9.02 2.13 6.93
N LYS A 28 9.33 1.04 7.65
CA LYS A 28 8.69 0.72 8.93
C LYS A 28 8.77 1.89 9.92
N ARG A 29 9.97 2.44 10.14
CA ARG A 29 10.18 3.57 11.07
C ARG A 29 9.31 4.79 10.71
N ARG A 30 9.11 5.03 9.41
CA ARG A 30 8.30 6.17 8.93
C ARG A 30 6.81 5.91 9.03
N TYR A 31 6.37 4.69 8.77
CA TYR A 31 4.97 4.29 8.99
C TYR A 31 4.60 4.37 10.46
N ASP A 32 5.45 3.86 11.36
CA ASP A 32 5.28 3.94 12.81
C ASP A 32 5.14 5.42 13.25
N ALA A 33 5.99 6.31 12.72
CA ALA A 33 5.91 7.75 12.99
C ALA A 33 4.63 8.41 12.45
N ILE A 34 4.15 8.01 11.26
CA ILE A 34 2.88 8.50 10.71
C ILE A 34 1.71 8.04 11.57
N ASP A 35 1.72 6.79 12.02
CA ASP A 35 0.66 6.23 12.83
C ASP A 35 0.55 6.95 14.18
N ALA A 36 1.68 7.16 14.87
CA ALA A 36 1.74 7.96 16.09
C ALA A 36 1.18 9.40 15.88
N ASN A 37 1.54 10.05 14.77
CA ASN A 37 1.04 11.37 14.42
C ASN A 37 -0.46 11.38 14.10
N LYS A 38 -0.97 10.34 13.41
CA LYS A 38 -2.40 10.17 13.11
C LYS A 38 -3.21 9.96 14.37
N SER A 39 -2.74 9.11 15.28
CA SER A 39 -3.36 8.88 16.59
C SER A 39 -3.46 10.19 17.38
N THR A 40 -2.36 10.94 17.47
CA THR A 40 -2.34 12.27 18.12
C THR A 40 -3.31 13.26 17.47
N LEU A 41 -3.36 13.29 16.14
CA LEU A 41 -4.27 14.16 15.39
C LEU A 41 -5.74 13.79 15.63
N ALA A 42 -6.07 12.49 15.67
CA ALA A 42 -7.41 12.00 15.93
C ALA A 42 -7.91 12.43 17.31
N ASN A 43 -7.07 12.31 18.34
CA ASN A 43 -7.38 12.77 19.70
C ASN A 43 -7.67 14.28 19.74
N LEU A 44 -6.84 15.09 19.05
CA LEU A 44 -7.04 16.53 18.96
C LEU A 44 -8.29 16.93 18.16
N ASP A 45 -8.63 16.20 17.11
CA ASP A 45 -9.85 16.43 16.33
C ASP A 45 -11.10 16.05 17.13
N ASN A 46 -11.06 14.96 17.90
CA ASN A 46 -12.14 14.55 18.80
C ASN A 46 -12.35 15.57 19.93
N ALA A 47 -11.27 16.03 20.58
CA ALA A 47 -11.35 17.07 21.61
C ALA A 47 -11.93 18.38 21.04
N ALA A 48 -11.54 18.78 19.83
CA ALA A 48 -12.07 19.98 19.18
C ALA A 48 -13.57 19.86 18.84
N LYS A 49 -14.01 18.69 18.37
CA LYS A 49 -15.42 18.40 18.14
C LYS A 49 -16.22 18.44 19.44
N ALA A 50 -15.70 17.87 20.52
CA ALA A 50 -16.32 17.89 21.84
C ALA A 50 -16.47 19.33 22.35
N ALA A 51 -15.41 20.14 22.29
CA ALA A 51 -15.44 21.55 22.69
C ALA A 51 -16.45 22.38 21.85
N THR A 52 -16.54 22.10 20.55
CA THR A 52 -17.52 22.76 19.67
C THR A 52 -18.95 22.38 20.05
N LYS A 53 -19.20 21.10 20.33
CA LYS A 53 -20.51 20.59 20.76
C LYS A 53 -20.94 21.20 22.10
N ALA A 54 -20.00 21.41 23.03
CA ALA A 54 -20.28 22.06 24.30
C ALA A 54 -20.66 23.55 24.15
N ARG A 55 -20.01 24.29 23.24
CA ARG A 55 -20.30 25.72 22.99
C ARG A 55 -21.59 25.94 22.20
N HIS A 56 -21.89 25.05 21.27
CA HIS A 56 -23.06 25.15 20.40
C HIS A 56 -23.77 23.80 20.38
N PRO A 57 -24.72 23.58 21.31
CA PRO A 57 -25.46 22.32 21.40
C PRO A 57 -26.37 22.11 20.17
N ILE A 58 -26.85 23.20 19.58
CA ILE A 58 -27.66 23.19 18.36
C ILE A 58 -26.75 23.38 17.14
N LYS A 59 -26.82 22.47 16.17
CA LYS A 59 -26.13 22.62 14.88
C LYS A 59 -26.85 23.67 14.03
N LEU A 60 -26.39 24.92 14.05
CA LEU A 60 -26.76 25.92 13.04
C LEU A 60 -26.53 25.37 11.62
N HIS A 61 -27.49 25.57 10.72
CA HIS A 61 -27.40 25.11 9.33
C HIS A 61 -26.18 25.73 8.62
N THR A 62 -25.57 24.96 7.72
CA THR A 62 -24.33 25.35 7.02
C THR A 62 -24.44 26.67 6.28
N LYS A 63 -25.62 27.01 5.74
CA LYS A 63 -25.86 28.27 5.00
C LYS A 63 -25.75 29.51 5.89
N GLU A 64 -26.35 29.49 7.08
CA GLU A 64 -26.29 30.61 8.04
C GLU A 64 -24.86 30.81 8.57
N LYS A 65 -24.15 29.73 8.89
CA LYS A 65 -22.75 29.81 9.33
C LYS A 65 -21.84 30.43 8.27
N VAL A 66 -22.05 30.08 7.00
CA VAL A 66 -21.26 30.63 5.88
C VAL A 66 -21.59 32.11 5.65
N ALA A 67 -22.87 32.50 5.75
CA ALA A 67 -23.29 33.90 5.61
C ALA A 67 -22.66 34.80 6.70
N ILE A 68 -22.69 34.36 7.97
CA ILE A 68 -22.07 35.08 9.09
C ILE A 68 -20.56 35.19 8.90
N ALA A 69 -19.90 34.11 8.46
CA ALA A 69 -18.46 34.13 8.19
C ALA A 69 -18.09 35.07 7.04
N MET A 70 -18.89 35.14 5.97
CA MET A 70 -18.70 36.06 4.86
C MET A 70 -18.89 37.53 5.27
N GLN A 71 -19.92 37.82 6.09
CA GLN A 71 -20.16 39.17 6.62
C GLN A 71 -18.99 39.63 7.51
N ASN A 72 -18.53 38.79 8.44
CA ASN A 72 -17.38 39.10 9.29
C ASN A 72 -16.10 39.35 8.47
N LYS A 73 -15.91 38.60 7.37
CA LYS A 73 -14.76 38.80 6.47
C LYS A 73 -14.85 40.12 5.69
N LYS A 74 -16.05 40.51 5.23
CA LYS A 74 -16.29 41.82 4.57
C LYS A 74 -16.10 42.98 5.55
N ALA A 75 -16.44 42.79 6.82
CA ALA A 75 -16.22 43.77 7.90
C ALA A 75 -14.76 43.84 8.40
N GLY A 76 -13.82 43.11 7.77
CA GLY A 76 -12.41 43.14 8.14
C GLY A 76 -12.07 42.41 9.46
N VAL A 77 -12.99 41.60 10.00
CA VAL A 77 -12.77 40.87 11.26
C VAL A 77 -11.89 39.64 10.98
N PHE A 78 -10.64 39.70 11.42
CA PHE A 78 -9.70 38.58 11.37
C PHE A 78 -9.82 37.69 12.60
N VAL A 79 -10.20 36.43 12.41
CA VAL A 79 -10.23 35.44 13.49
C VAL A 79 -8.84 34.80 13.63
N PHE A 80 -8.16 35.08 14.74
CA PHE A 80 -6.91 34.41 15.06
C PHE A 80 -7.14 32.93 15.34
N LYS A 81 -6.38 32.07 14.67
CA LYS A 81 -6.43 30.61 14.88
C LYS A 81 -5.88 30.26 16.26
N SER A 82 -6.56 29.37 16.98
CA SER A 82 -6.08 28.87 18.27
C SER A 82 -4.76 28.11 18.14
N SER A 83 -4.02 28.00 19.25
CA SER A 83 -2.83 27.16 19.36
C SER A 83 -3.11 25.72 18.89
N ASP A 84 -4.23 25.14 19.31
CA ASP A 84 -4.65 23.79 18.92
C ASP A 84 -4.93 23.66 17.42
N HIS A 85 -5.57 24.66 16.81
CA HIS A 85 -5.76 24.68 15.37
C HIS A 85 -4.41 24.68 14.64
N ARG A 86 -3.45 25.49 15.10
CA ARG A 86 -2.09 25.53 14.54
C ARG A 86 -1.36 24.20 14.75
N ARG A 87 -1.53 23.54 15.91
CA ARG A 87 -0.96 22.22 16.22
C ARG A 87 -1.49 21.14 15.29
N ARG A 88 -2.81 21.06 15.09
CA ARG A 88 -3.42 20.11 14.12
C ARG A 88 -2.94 20.34 12.70
N ALA A 89 -2.85 21.61 12.27
CA ALA A 89 -2.33 21.95 10.95
C ALA A 89 -0.85 21.56 10.77
N ARG A 90 -0.04 21.66 11.83
CA ARG A 90 1.36 21.20 11.83
C ARG A 90 1.44 19.67 11.68
N LEU A 91 0.70 18.92 12.49
CA LEU A 91 0.66 17.45 12.41
C LEU A 91 0.23 16.96 11.02
N ARG A 92 -0.81 17.58 10.41
CA ARG A 92 -1.23 17.26 9.04
C ARG A 92 -0.11 17.50 8.02
N ARG A 93 0.65 18.59 8.16
CA ARG A 93 1.81 18.88 7.30
C ARG A 93 2.93 17.85 7.49
N GLU A 94 3.24 17.47 8.72
CA GLU A 94 4.27 16.46 9.04
C GLU A 94 3.91 15.07 8.50
N ILE A 95 2.65 14.66 8.66
CA ILE A 95 2.12 13.41 8.08
C ILE A 95 2.29 13.44 6.55
N ASN A 96 1.84 14.52 5.89
CA ASN A 96 1.94 14.63 4.43
C ASN A 96 3.39 14.66 3.94
N ALA A 97 4.27 15.37 4.62
CA ALA A 97 5.70 15.41 4.29
C ALA A 97 6.35 14.02 4.43
N THR A 98 5.96 13.26 5.46
CA THR A 98 6.48 11.91 5.68
C THR A 98 5.94 10.94 4.62
N ASN A 99 4.64 11.01 4.30
CA ASN A 99 4.03 10.24 3.22
C ASN A 99 4.71 10.52 1.88
N LEU A 100 4.96 11.79 1.55
CA LEU A 100 5.66 12.16 0.31
C LEU A 100 7.05 11.52 0.22
N LYS A 101 7.81 11.53 1.33
CA LYS A 101 9.12 10.89 1.38
C LYS A 101 9.04 9.36 1.20
N ILE A 102 8.03 8.71 1.77
CA ILE A 102 7.76 7.28 1.54
C ILE A 102 7.44 7.03 0.07
N THR A 103 6.50 7.79 -0.50
CA THR A 103 6.11 7.65 -1.90
C THR A 103 7.29 7.83 -2.85
N ASN A 104 8.14 8.84 -2.60
CA ASN A 104 9.33 9.07 -3.41
C ASN A 104 10.35 7.94 -3.26
N ALA A 105 10.56 7.40 -2.06
CA ALA A 105 11.47 6.27 -1.84
C ALA A 105 10.98 5.00 -2.55
N VAL A 106 9.68 4.68 -2.43
CA VAL A 106 9.07 3.54 -3.12
C VAL A 106 9.14 3.71 -4.64
N LYS A 107 8.88 4.92 -5.15
CA LYS A 107 8.99 5.23 -6.58
C LYS A 107 10.42 5.09 -7.09
N ASP A 108 11.40 5.63 -6.38
CA ASP A 108 12.83 5.51 -6.72
C ASP A 108 13.27 4.04 -6.74
N PHE A 109 12.84 3.26 -5.74
CA PHE A 109 13.04 1.82 -5.72
C PHE A 109 12.49 1.15 -6.97
N HIS A 110 11.21 1.39 -7.32
CA HIS A 110 10.60 0.78 -8.50
C HIS A 110 11.33 1.12 -9.80
N HIS A 111 11.80 2.36 -9.96
CA HIS A 111 12.59 2.76 -11.14
C HIS A 111 13.94 2.06 -11.21
N LYS A 112 14.66 1.97 -10.10
CA LYS A 112 15.96 1.28 -10.05
C LYS A 112 15.79 -0.22 -10.27
N PHE A 113 14.78 -0.81 -9.65
CA PHE A 113 14.48 -2.22 -9.75
C PHE A 113 14.04 -2.62 -11.17
N SER A 114 13.16 -1.84 -11.81
CA SER A 114 12.77 -2.10 -13.19
C SER A 114 13.94 -1.95 -14.17
N SER A 115 14.80 -0.93 -13.99
CA SER A 115 16.02 -0.79 -14.78
C SER A 115 17.00 -1.94 -14.56
N TRP A 116 17.10 -2.45 -13.34
CA TRP A 116 17.95 -3.60 -13.03
C TRP A 116 17.41 -4.87 -13.69
N ILE A 117 16.11 -5.16 -13.58
CA ILE A 117 15.49 -6.32 -14.27
C ILE A 117 15.71 -6.24 -15.77
N ALA A 118 15.40 -5.09 -16.39
CA ALA A 118 15.53 -4.92 -17.84
C ALA A 118 16.98 -4.99 -18.35
N SER A 119 17.97 -4.81 -17.47
CA SER A 119 19.39 -4.92 -17.85
C SER A 119 19.95 -6.33 -17.66
N ASN A 120 19.40 -7.12 -16.74
CA ASN A 120 19.91 -8.47 -16.41
C ASN A 120 19.11 -9.58 -17.12
N PHE A 121 17.82 -9.37 -17.40
CA PHE A 121 16.93 -10.39 -17.96
C PHE A 121 16.39 -9.98 -19.33
N LYS A 122 16.48 -10.90 -20.30
CA LYS A 122 15.97 -10.70 -21.67
C LYS A 122 14.44 -10.80 -21.74
N THR A 123 13.87 -11.74 -21.01
CA THR A 123 12.42 -11.97 -20.96
C THR A 123 12.02 -12.17 -19.51
N PHE A 124 10.93 -11.55 -19.06
CA PHE A 124 10.40 -11.76 -17.72
C PHE A 124 8.87 -11.93 -17.76
N LEU A 125 8.38 -12.85 -16.95
CA LEU A 125 6.95 -13.13 -16.78
C LEU A 125 6.40 -12.25 -15.67
N LEU A 126 5.35 -11.48 -15.97
CA LEU A 126 4.62 -10.71 -14.97
C LEU A 126 3.14 -11.14 -14.99
N PRO A 127 2.62 -11.78 -13.94
CA PRO A 127 1.21 -12.14 -13.92
C PRO A 127 0.32 -10.90 -13.89
N SER A 128 -0.85 -11.01 -14.53
CA SER A 128 -1.86 -9.96 -14.51
C SER A 128 -2.48 -9.85 -13.12
N PHE A 129 -1.99 -8.90 -12.33
CA PHE A 129 -2.53 -8.61 -11.02
C PHE A 129 -3.74 -7.68 -11.12
N GLN A 130 -4.90 -8.10 -10.61
CA GLN A 130 -6.06 -7.21 -10.41
C GLN A 130 -5.83 -6.28 -9.20
N THR A 131 -4.83 -5.40 -9.31
CA THR A 131 -4.36 -4.53 -8.22
C THR A 131 -5.47 -3.67 -7.63
N SER A 132 -6.38 -3.16 -8.45
CA SER A 132 -7.55 -2.39 -8.00
C SER A 132 -8.47 -3.20 -7.08
N LEU A 133 -8.71 -4.47 -7.40
CA LEU A 133 -9.53 -5.36 -6.58
C LEU A 133 -8.80 -5.80 -5.32
N MET A 134 -7.47 -6.00 -5.37
CA MET A 134 -6.66 -6.30 -4.19
C MET A 134 -6.67 -5.13 -3.21
N VAL A 135 -6.46 -3.90 -3.71
CA VAL A 135 -6.54 -2.68 -2.90
C VAL A 135 -7.94 -2.53 -2.31
N ARG A 136 -9.01 -2.72 -3.10
CA ARG A 136 -10.38 -2.62 -2.60
C ARG A 136 -10.70 -3.64 -1.51
N LYS A 137 -10.29 -4.90 -1.68
CA LYS A 137 -10.48 -5.96 -0.66
C LYS A 137 -9.73 -5.61 0.63
N TYR A 138 -8.50 -5.12 0.52
CA TYR A 138 -7.73 -4.65 1.65
C TYR A 138 -8.39 -3.46 2.35
N GLU A 139 -8.88 -2.47 1.59
CA GLU A 139 -9.62 -1.33 2.13
C GLU A 139 -10.89 -1.75 2.88
N GLN A 140 -11.61 -2.75 2.36
CA GLN A 140 -12.79 -3.31 3.02
C GLN A 140 -12.43 -3.99 4.35
N GLN A 141 -11.35 -4.77 4.40
CA GLN A 141 -10.87 -5.39 5.63
C GLN A 141 -10.48 -4.33 6.68
N MET A 142 -9.71 -3.32 6.27
CA MET A 142 -9.31 -2.22 7.17
C MET A 142 -10.48 -1.37 7.67
N ALA A 143 -11.55 -1.24 6.86
CA ALA A 143 -12.77 -0.55 7.26
C ALA A 143 -13.54 -1.33 8.34
N VAL A 144 -13.53 -2.67 8.27
CA VAL A 144 -14.13 -3.54 9.30
C VAL A 144 -13.34 -3.45 10.61
N ASP A 145 -12.03 -3.32 10.54
CA ASP A 145 -11.14 -3.17 11.72
C ASP A 145 -11.20 -1.77 12.38
N GLY A 146 -12.10 -0.88 11.92
CA GLY A 146 -12.30 0.45 12.51
C GLY A 146 -11.23 1.49 12.16
N THR A 147 -10.38 1.21 11.16
CA THR A 147 -9.32 2.13 10.74
C THR A 147 -9.91 3.32 9.96
N PRO A 148 -9.62 4.60 10.34
CA PRO A 148 -10.22 5.75 9.69
C PRO A 148 -9.86 5.85 8.20
N ALA A 149 -10.86 6.20 7.38
CA ALA A 149 -10.77 6.30 5.93
C ALA A 149 -9.80 7.38 5.38
N SER A 150 -9.03 8.08 6.23
CA SER A 150 -7.99 9.05 5.83
C SER A 150 -6.64 8.39 5.48
N SER A 151 -6.53 7.06 5.62
CA SER A 151 -5.39 6.24 5.21
C SER A 151 -5.40 5.82 3.73
N ARG A 152 -6.44 6.22 2.97
CA ARG A 152 -6.62 5.90 1.55
C ARG A 152 -5.57 6.59 0.69
N SER A 153 -4.40 5.98 0.57
CA SER A 153 -3.46 6.28 -0.50
C SER A 153 -3.98 5.62 -1.77
N THR A 154 -4.38 6.41 -2.75
CA THR A 154 -4.61 5.95 -4.12
C THR A 154 -3.27 5.42 -4.64
N VAL A 155 -3.02 4.12 -4.49
CA VAL A 155 -1.94 3.46 -5.22
C VAL A 155 -2.47 3.30 -6.64
N ALA A 156 -2.40 4.38 -7.41
CA ALA A 156 -2.54 4.29 -8.85
C ALA A 156 -1.39 3.39 -9.31
N GLY A 157 -1.73 2.16 -9.70
CA GLY A 157 -0.80 1.20 -10.25
C GLY A 157 0.00 1.91 -11.32
N SER A 158 1.29 2.12 -11.05
CA SER A 158 2.20 2.56 -12.10
C SER A 158 2.29 1.36 -13.03
N ALA A 159 1.54 1.42 -14.13
CA ALA A 159 1.73 0.53 -15.24
C ALA A 159 3.21 0.59 -15.57
N VAL A 160 3.89 -0.56 -15.44
CA VAL A 160 5.22 -0.72 -16.00
C VAL A 160 5.02 -0.58 -17.50
N GLN A 161 5.18 0.64 -18.00
CA GLN A 161 5.21 0.88 -19.43
C GLN A 161 6.44 0.17 -19.95
N ASP A 162 6.24 -0.59 -21.03
CA ASP A 162 7.30 -1.19 -21.81
C ASP A 162 8.31 -0.11 -22.19
N GLY A 163 9.38 -0.04 -21.39
CA GLY A 163 10.53 0.78 -21.67
C GLY A 163 11.16 0.23 -22.94
N ALA A 164 11.07 1.00 -24.01
CA ALA A 164 11.68 0.73 -25.29
C ALA A 164 13.12 0.21 -25.11
N GLY A 165 13.33 -1.08 -25.38
CA GLY A 165 14.56 -1.54 -26.02
C GLY A 165 15.43 -2.59 -25.33
N ARG A 166 15.11 -3.18 -24.16
CA ARG A 166 16.04 -4.17 -23.55
C ARG A 166 15.45 -5.48 -22.99
N GLY A 167 14.25 -5.48 -22.41
CA GLY A 167 13.62 -6.70 -21.88
C GLY A 167 12.19 -6.88 -22.41
N LYS A 168 11.82 -8.10 -22.82
CA LYS A 168 10.46 -8.48 -23.22
C LYS A 168 9.64 -8.82 -21.98
N MET A 169 8.64 -8.00 -21.67
CA MET A 169 7.64 -8.34 -20.66
C MET A 169 6.57 -9.24 -21.28
N VAL A 170 6.26 -10.36 -20.63
CA VAL A 170 5.15 -11.22 -21.02
C VAL A 170 4.15 -11.28 -19.88
N THR A 171 2.95 -10.76 -20.15
CA THR A 171 1.83 -10.85 -19.20
C THR A 171 1.31 -12.28 -19.18
N CYS A 172 1.19 -12.86 -17.99
CA CYS A 172 0.75 -14.25 -17.82
C CYS A 172 -0.44 -14.39 -16.87
N GLU A 173 -1.08 -15.55 -16.89
CA GLU A 173 -2.18 -15.88 -15.99
C GLU A 173 -1.68 -16.39 -14.64
N GLU A 174 -2.33 -15.95 -13.57
CA GLU A 174 -1.96 -16.27 -12.18
C GLU A 174 -2.85 -17.36 -11.52
N GLU A 175 -3.82 -17.91 -12.24
CA GLU A 175 -4.86 -18.75 -11.65
C GLU A 175 -4.30 -19.95 -10.86
N TYR A 176 -4.73 -20.09 -9.60
CA TYR A 176 -4.37 -21.15 -8.65
C TYR A 176 -2.87 -21.28 -8.28
N THR A 177 -2.00 -20.42 -8.81
CA THR A 177 -0.54 -20.50 -8.60
C THR A 177 -0.14 -20.36 -7.13
N SER A 178 -0.85 -19.56 -6.33
CA SER A 178 -0.59 -19.42 -4.89
C SER A 178 -1.11 -20.59 -4.04
N LYS A 179 -2.10 -21.34 -4.54
CA LYS A 179 -2.75 -22.47 -3.84
C LYS A 179 -2.07 -23.81 -4.12
N THR A 180 -1.54 -23.98 -5.32
CA THR A 180 -0.90 -25.22 -5.76
C THR A 180 0.47 -25.39 -5.12
N CYS A 181 0.83 -26.59 -4.69
CA CYS A 181 2.18 -26.88 -4.24
C CYS A 181 3.11 -27.05 -5.44
N SER A 182 4.16 -26.25 -5.53
CA SER A 182 5.18 -26.35 -6.61
C SER A 182 5.96 -27.66 -6.60
N GLY A 183 6.02 -28.37 -5.47
CA GLY A 183 6.74 -29.65 -5.35
C GLY A 183 5.92 -30.89 -5.70
N CYS A 184 4.59 -30.87 -5.52
CA CYS A 184 3.75 -32.06 -5.74
C CYS A 184 2.47 -31.81 -6.55
N GLY A 185 2.24 -30.59 -7.01
CA GLY A 185 1.09 -30.23 -7.85
C GLY A 185 -0.27 -30.24 -7.15
N LYS A 186 -0.35 -30.61 -5.86
CA LYS A 186 -1.63 -30.68 -5.15
C LYS A 186 -2.15 -29.30 -4.77
N LEU A 187 -3.45 -29.11 -4.95
CA LEU A 187 -4.16 -27.89 -4.61
C LEU A 187 -4.45 -27.84 -3.10
N LYS A 188 -4.17 -26.69 -2.48
CA LYS A 188 -4.61 -26.39 -1.12
C LYS A 188 -5.88 -25.54 -1.17
N GLU A 189 -6.98 -26.07 -0.63
CA GLU A 189 -8.27 -25.35 -0.64
C GLU A 189 -8.24 -24.08 0.23
N ASN A 190 -7.71 -24.21 1.45
CA ASN A 190 -7.62 -23.12 2.43
C ASN A 190 -6.21 -22.51 2.46
N LEU A 191 -6.01 -21.46 1.67
CA LEU A 191 -4.83 -20.62 1.71
C LEU A 191 -5.08 -19.46 2.71
N GLY A 192 -4.68 -19.65 3.97
CA GLY A 192 -4.77 -18.59 5.01
C GLY A 192 -3.80 -17.42 4.74
N GLY A 193 -3.51 -16.57 5.74
CA GLY A 193 -2.61 -15.40 5.60
C GLY A 193 -1.11 -15.65 5.84
N SER A 194 -0.67 -16.89 6.09
CA SER A 194 0.73 -17.21 6.47
C SER A 194 1.77 -16.95 5.37
N GLU A 195 2.81 -16.16 5.64
CA GLU A 195 3.94 -15.93 4.72
C GLU A 195 4.64 -17.23 4.27
N VAL A 196 4.62 -18.25 5.12
CA VAL A 196 5.19 -19.57 4.82
C VAL A 196 4.14 -20.49 4.20
N TYR A 197 4.47 -21.11 3.07
CA TYR A 197 3.71 -22.19 2.45
C TYR A 197 4.16 -23.55 3.03
N LYS A 198 3.19 -24.27 3.60
CA LYS A 198 3.36 -25.64 4.10
C LYS A 198 2.41 -26.57 3.36
N CYS A 199 2.96 -27.57 2.68
CA CYS A 199 2.21 -28.62 1.99
C CYS A 199 1.94 -29.79 2.93
N VAL A 200 0.68 -30.17 3.08
CA VAL A 200 0.26 -31.32 3.92
C VAL A 200 0.56 -32.65 3.22
N PHE A 201 0.69 -32.64 1.89
CA PHE A 201 0.82 -33.87 1.12
C PHE A 201 2.27 -34.34 0.90
N CYS A 202 3.19 -33.41 0.67
CA CYS A 202 4.61 -33.74 0.42
C CYS A 202 5.56 -33.12 1.44
N GLY A 203 5.05 -32.42 2.46
CA GLY A 203 5.87 -31.77 3.49
C GLY A 203 6.66 -30.54 3.03
N ALA A 204 6.48 -30.08 1.77
CA ALA A 204 7.19 -28.91 1.26
C ALA A 204 6.99 -27.68 2.15
N HIS A 205 8.10 -27.02 2.47
CA HIS A 205 8.17 -25.87 3.35
C HIS A 205 8.98 -24.76 2.68
N MET A 206 8.32 -23.71 2.21
CA MET A 206 8.97 -22.62 1.49
C MET A 206 8.21 -21.32 1.65
N ASP A 207 8.82 -20.22 1.21
CA ASP A 207 8.14 -18.94 1.13
C ASP A 207 6.94 -18.99 0.18
N ARG A 208 5.83 -18.36 0.54
CA ARG A 208 4.60 -18.40 -0.27
C ARG A 208 4.79 -17.71 -1.61
N ASP A 209 5.44 -16.55 -1.64
CA ASP A 209 5.64 -15.80 -2.87
C ASP A 209 6.58 -16.58 -3.80
N LEU A 210 7.58 -17.26 -3.21
CA LEU A 210 8.43 -18.19 -3.95
C LEU A 210 7.67 -19.36 -4.56
N ASN A 211 6.76 -20.00 -3.81
CA ASN A 211 5.92 -21.07 -4.33
C ASN A 211 5.03 -20.58 -5.49
N GLY A 212 4.45 -19.38 -5.35
CA GLY A 212 3.69 -18.73 -6.41
C GLY A 212 4.53 -18.47 -7.66
N ALA A 213 5.73 -17.90 -7.50
CA ALA A 213 6.66 -17.64 -8.60
C ALA A 213 7.05 -18.92 -9.36
N LYS A 214 7.32 -20.02 -8.65
CA LYS A 214 7.58 -21.33 -9.28
C LYS A 214 6.40 -21.79 -10.13
N ASN A 215 5.19 -21.71 -9.59
CA ASN A 215 4.00 -22.15 -10.30
C ASN A 215 3.68 -21.28 -11.51
N ILE A 216 3.95 -19.97 -11.44
CA ILE A 216 3.85 -19.06 -12.58
C ILE A 216 4.85 -19.49 -13.67
N LEU A 217 6.11 -19.74 -13.31
CA LEU A 217 7.11 -20.20 -14.25
C LEU A 217 6.70 -21.53 -14.90
N ILE A 218 6.31 -22.53 -14.10
CA ILE A 218 5.89 -23.86 -14.59
C ILE A 218 4.71 -23.75 -15.56
N LYS A 219 3.67 -22.96 -15.21
CA LYS A 219 2.48 -22.80 -16.05
C LYS A 219 2.78 -22.09 -17.38
N ASN A 220 3.74 -21.18 -17.39
CA ASN A 220 3.93 -20.21 -18.47
C ASN A 220 5.30 -20.35 -19.16
N ILE A 221 6.02 -21.44 -18.92
CA ILE A 221 7.38 -21.67 -19.45
C ILE A 221 7.41 -21.64 -20.98
N GLU A 222 6.33 -22.08 -21.62
CA GLU A 222 6.18 -22.07 -23.08
C GLU A 222 6.21 -20.65 -23.67
N MET A 223 5.86 -19.62 -22.89
CA MET A 223 5.89 -18.23 -23.37
C MET A 223 7.28 -17.59 -23.31
N LEU A 224 8.28 -18.28 -22.75
CA LEU A 224 9.67 -17.82 -22.69
C LEU A 224 10.48 -18.15 -23.94
N PHE A 225 10.01 -19.11 -24.75
CA PHE A 225 10.62 -19.56 -26.00
C PHE A 225 9.85 -19.02 -27.21
#